data_AF-A0A1B6J9E5-F1
#
_entry.id   AF-A0A1B6J9E5-F1
#
_cell.length_a   1.000
_cell.length_b   1.000
_cell.length_c   1.000
_cell.angle_alpha   90.00
_cell.angle_beta   90.00
_cell.angle_gamma   90.00
#
_symmetry.space_group_name_H-M   'P 1'
#
loop_
_entity.id
_entity.type
_entity.pdbx_description
1 polymer ?
#
loop_
_entity_poly.entity_id
_entity_poly.type
_entity_poly.pdbx_seq_one_letter_code
_entity_poly.pdbx_strand_id
1 'polypeptide(L)'
;LEVRKILLPMPDDQFDVVVNKTAKQYFPVQAESEMCRDHSNYLLESFLRGDMWALKMFDGSSKLVSGVLDGHFYDFGNYKECIRIVEPGETFRGKHCVVDTTGFLPPEIAEQLRSPVSKLYLP
;
A
#
# COMPACT_ATOMS: atom_id res chain seq x y z
N LEU A 1 18.08 -13.29 0.34
CA LEU A 1 16.70 -12.84 0.10
C LEU A 1 16.60 -12.44 -1.35
N GLU A 2 15.87 -13.22 -2.15
CA GLU A 2 15.89 -13.17 -3.62
C GLU A 2 15.52 -11.81 -4.23
N VAL A 3 14.65 -11.04 -3.56
CA VAL A 3 14.28 -9.68 -4.02
C VAL A 3 15.49 -8.73 -4.12
N ARG A 4 16.55 -8.99 -3.37
CA ARG A 4 17.83 -8.26 -3.42
C ARG A 4 18.49 -8.34 -4.80
N LYS A 5 18.33 -9.46 -5.52
CA LYS A 5 18.86 -9.64 -6.89
C LYS A 5 18.08 -8.84 -7.94
N ILE A 6 16.83 -8.52 -7.63
CA ILE A 6 15.91 -7.81 -8.54
C ILE A 6 16.06 -6.31 -8.38
N LEU A 7 16.12 -5.83 -7.12
CA LEU A 7 15.99 -4.40 -6.87
C LEU A 7 17.25 -3.61 -7.18
N LEU A 8 18.47 -4.18 -7.12
CA LEU A 8 19.63 -3.32 -6.83
C LEU A 8 21.02 -3.83 -7.24
N PRO A 9 21.94 -2.88 -7.49
CA PRO A 9 23.24 -2.78 -6.85
C PRO A 9 23.15 -1.80 -5.64
N MET A 10 22.78 -2.28 -4.45
CA MET A 10 22.71 -1.51 -3.21
C MET A 10 23.45 -2.29 -2.13
N PRO A 11 24.21 -1.59 -1.27
CA PRO A 11 24.85 -2.18 -0.10
C PRO A 11 23.86 -2.84 0.87
N ASP A 12 24.31 -3.92 1.52
CA ASP A 12 23.51 -4.82 2.34
C ASP A 12 22.90 -4.12 3.57
N ASP A 13 23.67 -3.21 4.17
CA ASP A 13 23.27 -2.41 5.31
C ASP A 13 22.10 -1.46 4.98
N GLN A 14 22.07 -0.93 3.77
CA GLN A 14 20.98 -0.06 3.31
C GLN A 14 19.73 -0.86 2.98
N PHE A 15 19.90 -2.03 2.35
CA PHE A 15 18.77 -2.89 2.01
C PHE A 15 18.00 -3.35 3.26
N ASP A 16 18.73 -3.80 4.29
CA ASP A 16 18.11 -4.26 5.53
C ASP A 16 17.40 -3.12 6.28
N VAL A 17 17.92 -1.89 6.22
CA VAL A 17 17.24 -0.72 6.80
C VAL A 17 15.97 -0.38 6.03
N VAL A 18 16.01 -0.36 4.70
CA VAL A 18 14.84 -0.08 3.85
C VAL A 18 13.77 -1.13 4.08
N VAL A 19 14.12 -2.42 4.07
CA VAL A 19 13.16 -3.49 4.31
C VAL A 19 12.64 -3.43 5.75
N ASN A 20 13.50 -3.38 6.77
CA ASN A 20 13.02 -3.45 8.16
C ASN A 20 12.33 -2.19 8.67
N LYS A 21 12.64 -1.01 8.12
CA LYS A 21 11.99 0.25 8.54
C LYS A 21 10.84 0.66 7.62
N THR A 22 11.02 0.57 6.30
CA THR A 22 10.05 1.09 5.33
C THR A 22 9.00 0.04 4.99
N ALA A 23 9.36 -1.25 4.85
CA ALA A 23 8.38 -2.28 4.51
C ALA A 23 7.33 -2.46 5.62
N LYS A 24 7.72 -2.35 6.91
CA LYS A 24 6.80 -2.42 8.05
C LYS A 24 5.72 -1.33 8.07
N GLN A 25 5.94 -0.24 7.34
CA GLN A 25 4.94 0.81 7.18
C GLN A 25 3.81 0.40 6.22
N TYR A 26 4.12 -0.49 5.27
CA TYR A 26 3.18 -0.96 4.25
C TYR A 26 2.66 -2.38 4.52
N PHE A 27 3.38 -3.17 5.31
CA PHE A 27 2.98 -4.51 5.76
C PHE A 27 2.66 -4.47 7.27
N PRO A 28 1.38 -4.55 7.69
CA PRO A 28 0.98 -4.44 9.11
C PRO A 28 1.27 -5.72 9.90
N VAL A 29 2.56 -6.09 9.99
CA VAL A 29 3.07 -7.29 10.68
C VAL A 29 2.90 -7.28 12.20
N GLN A 30 2.40 -6.18 12.75
CA GLN A 30 2.07 -6.01 14.18
C GLN A 30 0.58 -5.71 14.39
N ALA A 31 -0.29 -6.09 13.45
CA ALA A 31 -1.73 -5.93 13.60
C ALA A 31 -2.26 -6.68 14.84
N GLU A 32 -3.27 -6.11 15.50
CA GLU A 32 -3.95 -6.72 16.65
C GLU A 32 -4.66 -8.02 16.26
N SER A 33 -5.41 -7.96 15.15
CA SER A 33 -6.04 -9.13 14.54
C SER A 33 -5.00 -10.18 14.14
N GLU A 34 -5.14 -11.39 14.68
CA GLU A 34 -4.28 -12.53 14.38
C GLU A 34 -4.26 -12.84 12.88
N MET A 35 -5.44 -12.98 12.27
CA MET A 35 -5.55 -13.22 10.83
C MET A 35 -4.86 -12.13 9.99
N CYS A 36 -5.04 -10.84 10.33
CA CYS A 36 -4.39 -9.74 9.60
C CYS A 36 -2.86 -9.80 9.73
N ARG A 37 -2.38 -10.08 10.95
CA ARG A 37 -0.95 -10.19 11.26
C ARG A 37 -0.32 -11.35 10.50
N ASP A 38 -0.95 -12.51 10.52
CA ASP A 38 -0.44 -13.72 9.85
C ASP A 38 -0.41 -13.56 8.33
N HIS A 39 -1.48 -13.01 7.75
CA HIS A 39 -1.54 -12.66 6.34
C HIS A 39 -0.47 -11.63 5.94
N SER A 40 -0.24 -10.62 6.79
CA SER A 40 0.78 -9.60 6.55
C SER A 40 2.20 -10.17 6.61
N ASN A 41 2.45 -11.10 7.53
CA ASN A 41 3.72 -11.84 7.60
C ASN A 41 3.93 -12.69 6.35
N TYR A 42 2.91 -13.42 5.90
CA TYR A 42 2.99 -14.19 4.65
C TYR A 42 3.32 -13.32 3.44
N LEU A 43 2.65 -12.16 3.31
CA LEU A 43 2.92 -11.21 2.24
C LEU A 43 4.36 -10.66 2.30
N LEU A 44 4.85 -10.29 3.49
CA LEU A 44 6.23 -9.82 3.67
C LEU A 44 7.25 -10.91 3.30
N GLU A 45 7.05 -12.14 3.75
CA GLU A 45 7.92 -13.27 3.42
C GLU A 45 7.95 -13.54 1.91
N SER A 46 6.79 -13.53 1.25
CA SER A 46 6.70 -13.68 -0.21
C SER A 46 7.39 -12.55 -0.95
N PHE A 47 7.22 -11.30 -0.51
CA PHE A 47 7.94 -10.15 -1.06
C PHE A 47 9.45 -10.33 -0.95
N LEU A 48 9.91 -10.76 0.22
CA LEU A 48 11.30 -11.02 0.55
C LEU A 48 11.93 -12.16 -0.26
N ARG A 49 11.14 -13.20 -0.57
CA ARG A 49 11.46 -14.28 -1.51
C ARG A 49 11.40 -13.87 -2.98
N GLY A 50 10.97 -12.64 -3.29
CA GLY A 50 10.85 -12.17 -4.68
C GLY A 50 9.69 -12.82 -5.44
N ASP A 51 8.68 -13.34 -4.73
CA ASP A 51 7.49 -13.91 -5.36
C ASP A 51 6.80 -12.80 -6.17
N MET A 52 6.65 -12.99 -7.48
CA MET A 52 6.18 -11.93 -8.38
C MET A 52 4.81 -11.38 -8.01
N TRP A 53 3.91 -12.20 -7.46
CA TRP A 53 2.59 -11.74 -7.01
C TRP A 53 2.70 -10.73 -5.86
N ALA A 54 3.63 -10.95 -4.92
CA ALA A 54 3.85 -10.09 -3.76
C ALA A 54 4.58 -8.81 -4.15
N LEU A 55 5.53 -8.90 -5.09
CA LEU A 55 6.17 -7.72 -5.67
C LEU A 55 5.14 -6.84 -6.38
N LYS A 56 4.24 -7.42 -7.19
CA LYS A 56 3.14 -6.69 -7.82
C LYS A 56 2.13 -6.15 -6.82
N MET A 57 1.87 -6.87 -5.72
CA MET A 57 0.98 -6.40 -4.65
C MET A 57 1.56 -5.17 -3.97
N PHE A 58 2.87 -5.19 -3.71
CA PHE A 58 3.57 -4.05 -3.16
C PHE A 58 3.67 -2.90 -4.17
N ASP A 59 3.95 -3.14 -5.45
CA ASP A 59 4.04 -2.08 -6.47
C ASP A 59 2.66 -1.42 -6.71
N GLY A 60 1.62 -2.25 -6.85
CA GLY A 60 0.28 -1.79 -7.20
C GLY A 60 -0.57 -1.20 -6.08
N SER A 61 -0.16 -1.33 -4.82
CA SER A 61 -0.86 -0.70 -3.69
C SER A 61 -0.73 0.83 -3.71
N SER A 62 -1.62 1.54 -3.02
CA SER A 62 -1.42 2.96 -2.72
C SER A 62 -0.33 3.13 -1.65
N LYS A 63 0.36 4.27 -1.66
CA LYS A 63 1.33 4.63 -0.61
C LYS A 63 0.92 5.92 0.09
N LEU A 64 1.80 6.46 0.94
CA LEU A 64 1.56 7.78 1.51
C LEU A 64 1.56 8.84 0.41
N VAL A 65 0.44 9.54 0.31
CA VAL A 65 0.27 10.72 -0.54
C VAL A 65 1.12 11.90 -0.04
N SER A 66 1.81 12.55 -0.96
CA SER A 66 2.40 13.87 -0.73
C SER A 66 1.38 14.99 -0.99
N GLY A 67 1.45 16.10 -0.26
CA GLY A 67 0.58 17.27 -0.51
C GLY A 67 -0.79 17.17 0.17
N VAL A 68 -0.88 16.46 1.30
CA VAL A 68 -2.11 16.41 2.12
C VAL A 68 -2.60 17.81 2.50
N LEU A 69 -1.68 18.73 2.83
CA LEU A 69 -2.02 20.13 3.15
C LEU A 69 -2.49 20.93 1.93
N ASP A 70 -2.21 20.44 0.73
CA ASP A 70 -2.67 21.02 -0.54
C ASP A 70 -3.96 20.34 -1.06
N GLY A 71 -4.54 19.43 -0.28
CA GLY A 71 -5.78 18.73 -0.61
C GLY A 71 -5.60 17.42 -1.37
N HIS A 72 -4.39 16.89 -1.50
CA HIS A 72 -4.16 15.57 -2.10
C HIS A 72 -4.48 14.45 -1.09
N PHE A 73 -5.71 13.98 -1.12
CA PHE A 73 -6.19 12.90 -0.25
C PHE A 73 -6.35 11.55 -0.96
N TYR A 74 -6.23 11.51 -2.29
CA TYR A 74 -6.45 10.31 -3.09
C TYR A 74 -5.16 9.86 -3.77
N ASP A 75 -4.74 8.63 -3.48
CA ASP A 75 -3.79 7.84 -4.27
C ASP A 75 -4.39 6.46 -4.49
N PHE A 76 -4.54 6.09 -5.75
CA PHE A 76 -5.14 4.81 -6.14
C PHE A 76 -4.11 3.71 -6.38
N GLY A 77 -2.81 4.02 -6.24
CA GLY A 77 -1.72 3.15 -6.65
C GLY A 77 -1.83 2.79 -8.14
N ASN A 78 -1.22 1.67 -8.53
CA ASN A 78 -1.44 1.10 -9.86
C ASN A 78 -2.73 0.27 -9.87
N TYR A 79 -3.88 0.95 -9.94
CA TYR A 79 -5.22 0.35 -9.88
C TYR A 79 -5.36 -0.92 -10.73
N LYS A 80 -4.97 -0.83 -12.02
CA LYS A 80 -5.13 -1.91 -12.99
C LYS A 80 -4.31 -3.14 -12.62
N GLU A 81 -3.10 -2.94 -12.10
CA GLU A 81 -2.28 -4.03 -11.63
C GLU A 81 -2.86 -4.64 -10.36
N CYS A 82 -3.17 -3.81 -9.36
CA CYS A 82 -3.71 -4.24 -8.07
C CYS A 82 -4.87 -5.23 -8.24
N ILE A 83 -5.92 -4.85 -8.97
CA ILE A 83 -7.13 -5.68 -9.12
C ILE A 83 -6.90 -6.99 -9.90
N ARG A 84 -5.78 -7.14 -10.60
CA ARG A 84 -5.43 -8.36 -11.36
C ARG A 84 -4.55 -9.32 -10.58
N ILE A 85 -4.10 -8.96 -9.39
CA ILE A 85 -3.20 -9.81 -8.61
C ILE A 85 -3.98 -10.96 -7.99
N VAL A 86 -3.48 -12.16 -8.25
CA VAL A 86 -3.94 -13.40 -7.63
C VAL A 86 -2.71 -14.13 -7.13
N GLU A 87 -2.68 -14.38 -5.83
CA GLU A 87 -1.67 -15.22 -5.19
C GLU A 87 -1.93 -16.71 -5.56
N PRO A 88 -0.90 -17.54 -5.81
CA PRO A 88 -1.08 -18.90 -6.29
C PRO A 88 -1.95 -19.81 -5.40
N GLY A 89 -1.86 -19.67 -4.08
CA GLY A 89 -2.72 -20.35 -3.11
C GLY A 89 -4.10 -19.72 -2.91
N GLU A 90 -4.43 -18.69 -3.69
CA GLU A 90 -5.65 -17.87 -3.62
C GLU A 90 -5.97 -17.26 -2.26
N THR A 91 -5.00 -17.22 -1.35
CA THR A 91 -5.15 -16.60 -0.02
C THR A 91 -5.26 -15.07 -0.17
N PHE A 92 -4.59 -14.53 -1.20
CA PHE A 92 -4.63 -13.12 -1.54
C PHE A 92 -5.19 -12.87 -2.95
N ARG A 93 -6.13 -11.94 -3.03
CA ARG A 93 -6.61 -11.32 -4.26
C ARG A 93 -6.55 -9.82 -4.10
N GLY A 94 -5.92 -9.15 -5.04
CA GLY A 94 -5.84 -7.69 -5.00
C GLY A 94 -7.24 -7.09 -5.11
N LYS A 95 -7.50 -6.08 -4.29
CA LYS A 95 -8.76 -5.35 -4.22
C LYS A 95 -8.45 -3.87 -4.10
N HIS A 96 -9.29 -3.06 -4.73
CA HIS A 96 -9.21 -1.61 -4.59
C HIS A 96 -10.18 -1.15 -3.51
N CYS A 97 -9.66 -0.40 -2.54
CA CYS A 97 -10.44 0.19 -1.46
C CYS A 97 -10.31 1.71 -1.53
N VAL A 98 -11.43 2.42 -1.45
CA VAL A 98 -11.42 3.88 -1.22
C VAL A 98 -11.57 4.08 0.28
N VAL A 99 -10.57 4.68 0.91
CA VAL A 99 -10.63 5.04 2.33
C VAL A 99 -11.29 6.41 2.43
N ASP A 100 -12.43 6.46 3.11
CA ASP A 100 -13.06 7.72 3.48
C ASP A 100 -12.38 8.25 4.75
N THR A 101 -11.70 9.39 4.64
CA THR A 101 -11.03 10.04 5.77
C THR A 101 -11.96 10.99 6.54
N THR A 102 -13.27 10.90 6.32
CA THR A 102 -14.27 11.67 7.08
C THR A 102 -14.03 11.50 8.59
N GLY A 103 -13.79 12.62 9.28
CA GLY A 103 -13.50 12.66 10.72
C GLY A 103 -12.02 12.77 11.08
N PHE A 104 -11.10 12.63 10.13
CA PHE A 104 -9.67 12.93 10.33
C PHE A 104 -9.34 14.41 10.13
N LEU A 105 -10.13 15.08 9.28
CA LEU A 105 -9.99 16.51 9.00
C LEU A 105 -10.90 17.34 9.92
N PRO A 106 -10.47 18.55 10.31
CA PRO A 106 -11.35 19.52 10.95
C PRO A 106 -12.67 19.66 10.17
N PRO A 107 -13.83 19.81 10.85
CA PRO A 107 -15.14 19.86 10.21
C PRO A 107 -15.22 20.87 9.07
N GLU A 108 -14.50 21.99 9.19
CA GLU A 108 -14.47 23.10 8.22
C GLU A 108 -13.90 22.66 6.85
N ILE A 109 -12.88 21.79 6.87
CA ILE A 109 -12.24 21.25 5.66
C ILE A 109 -13.08 20.10 5.10
N ALA A 110 -13.62 19.25 5.97
CA ALA A 110 -14.43 18.10 5.58
C ALA A 110 -15.72 18.52 4.83
N GLU A 111 -16.33 19.65 5.20
CA GLU A 111 -17.54 20.16 4.58
C GLU A 111 -17.31 20.72 3.16
N GLN A 112 -16.14 21.31 2.91
CA GLN A 112 -15.74 21.78 1.58
C GLN A 112 -15.54 20.63 0.58
N LEU A 113 -15.09 19.47 1.06
CA LEU A 113 -14.88 18.27 0.23
C LEU A 113 -16.19 17.52 -0.09
N ARG A 114 -17.24 17.68 0.74
CA ARG A 114 -18.58 17.09 0.52
C ARG A 114 -19.41 17.78 -0.56
N SER A 115 -19.02 18.99 -0.96
CA SER A 115 -19.70 19.74 -2.02
C SER A 115 -19.57 19.00 -3.37
N PRO A 116 -20.66 18.88 -4.17
CA PRO A 116 -20.64 18.18 -5.46
C PRO A 116 -19.71 18.80 -6.52
N VAL A 117 -19.11 19.96 -6.25
CA VAL A 117 -18.14 20.62 -7.15
C VAL A 117 -16.83 19.83 -7.27
N SER A 118 -16.49 18.98 -6.30
CA SER A 118 -15.32 18.09 -6.38
C SER A 118 -15.53 16.87 -7.31
N LYS A 119 -16.77 16.56 -7.71
CA LYS A 119 -17.07 15.49 -8.68
C LYS A 119 -16.77 15.86 -10.13
N LEU A 120 -16.42 17.12 -10.43
CA LEU A 120 -16.16 17.57 -11.80
C LEU A 120 -14.68 17.51 -12.23
N TYR A 121 -13.77 17.17 -11.32
CA TYR A 121 -12.32 17.10 -11.56
C TYR A 121 -11.70 15.77 -11.12
N LEU A 122 -12.48 14.68 -11.15
CA LEU A 122 -11.93 13.33 -11.13
C LEU A 122 -11.95 12.81 -12.58
N PRO A 123 -10.80 12.50 -13.19
CA PRO A 123 -10.77 11.78 -14.46
C PRO A 123 -11.38 10.37 -14.33
#